data_AF-A0A8J4LQL6-F1
#
_entry.id   AF-A0A8J4LQL6-F1
#
_cell.length_a   1.000
_cell.length_b   1.000
_cell.length_c   1.000
_cell.angle_alpha   90.00
_cell.angle_beta   90.00
_cell.angle_gamma   90.00
#
_symmetry.space_group_name_H-M   'P 1'
#
loop_
_entity.id
_entity.type
_entity.pdbx_description
1 polymer ?
#
loop_
_entity_poly.entity_id
_entity_poly.type
_entity_poly.pdbx_seq_one_letter_code
_entity_poly.pdbx_strand_id
1 'polypeptide(L)'
;MWARGSDTVDAVNRLHENTVYLPGYPCPPSLRASSDLGAVITGSELLLMVVPTQYIVTTLGEAAKLLQPHQVMDDQLAARVQALLSNPRFRCYRSTDVIGVELAGALKNVLAIACGISDGLGFGNNARAALITRGLYEITKLAVARGANPLTMSGLAGMGDLVLTCTGDLSRNRTVGLRLGRGERLQDIQASMGGAVAEGVPTAVAIRTLARKLGVECPIMQGIHRVIHEGANAQEVVTEVMSRELKPEVAPDIIKGVIANGSNTNLMEVLAAAGPPQTPAVAEAPPPALKATALEGAAATAARNPRSILCDGGRSGEREDGAMRTATVAVLAAGAGAALGAAVVAVSRWRR
;
A
#
# COMPACT_ATOMS: atom_id res chain seq x y z
N MET A 1 -12.86 4.34 14.69
CA MET A 1 -12.42 3.22 13.83
C MET A 1 -13.49 2.14 13.83
N TRP A 2 -13.68 1.46 12.72
CA TRP A 2 -14.55 0.29 12.65
C TRP A 2 -13.74 -0.98 12.93
N ALA A 3 -14.29 -1.89 13.73
CA ALA A 3 -13.73 -3.21 13.98
C ALA A 3 -14.84 -4.25 14.07
N ARG A 4 -14.68 -5.39 13.38
CA ARG A 4 -15.73 -6.42 13.31
C ARG A 4 -15.95 -7.16 14.63
N GLY A 5 -14.87 -7.44 15.37
CA GLY A 5 -14.93 -8.22 16.61
C GLY A 5 -15.17 -7.33 17.83
N SER A 6 -16.09 -7.76 18.71
CA SER A 6 -16.38 -7.09 19.99
C SER A 6 -15.14 -6.95 20.86
N ASP A 7 -14.27 -7.96 20.88
CA ASP A 7 -13.07 -7.96 21.71
C ASP A 7 -12.12 -6.82 21.34
N THR A 8 -11.95 -6.55 20.03
CA THR A 8 -11.15 -5.41 19.55
C THR A 8 -11.82 -4.08 19.91
N VAL A 9 -13.15 -4.00 19.79
CA VAL A 9 -13.92 -2.79 20.14
C VAL A 9 -13.76 -2.47 21.63
N ASP A 10 -13.94 -3.48 22.49
CA ASP A 10 -13.87 -3.34 23.94
C ASP A 10 -12.44 -3.02 24.40
N ALA A 11 -11.43 -3.69 23.84
CA ALA A 11 -10.03 -3.41 24.16
C ALA A 11 -9.66 -1.96 23.81
N VAL A 12 -10.00 -1.50 22.60
CA VAL A 12 -9.68 -0.12 22.19
C VAL A 12 -10.42 0.91 23.04
N ASN A 13 -11.69 0.69 23.36
CA ASN A 13 -12.48 1.66 24.11
C ASN A 13 -12.18 1.68 25.61
N ARG A 14 -11.82 0.53 26.21
CA ARG A 14 -11.60 0.41 27.67
C ARG A 14 -10.14 0.49 28.06
N LEU A 15 -9.26 -0.14 27.28
CA LEU A 15 -7.83 -0.24 27.58
C LEU A 15 -7.03 0.80 26.80
N HIS A 16 -7.65 1.50 25.84
CA HIS A 16 -6.94 2.33 24.87
C HIS A 16 -5.80 1.56 24.21
N GLU A 17 -6.05 0.31 23.83
CA GLU A 17 -5.07 -0.54 23.18
C GLU A 17 -5.77 -1.54 22.24
N ASN A 18 -5.18 -1.80 21.07
CA ASN A 18 -5.62 -2.89 20.20
C ASN A 18 -4.82 -4.14 20.51
N THR A 19 -5.18 -4.84 21.59
CA THR A 19 -4.47 -6.02 22.10
C THR A 19 -4.45 -7.20 21.13
N VAL A 20 -5.38 -7.23 20.16
CA VAL A 20 -5.50 -8.31 19.18
C VAL A 20 -4.49 -8.14 18.03
N TYR A 21 -4.37 -6.92 17.49
CA TYR A 21 -3.60 -6.68 16.27
C TYR A 21 -2.35 -5.83 16.46
N LEU A 22 -2.28 -5.07 17.56
CA LEU A 22 -1.15 -4.18 17.87
C LEU A 22 -0.90 -4.12 19.39
N PRO A 23 -0.59 -5.27 20.03
CA PRO A 23 -0.33 -5.32 21.47
C PRO A 23 0.93 -4.52 21.84
N GLY A 24 0.90 -3.88 23.02
CA GLY A 24 1.98 -3.07 23.57
C GLY A 24 2.04 -1.62 23.05
N TYR A 25 1.12 -1.22 22.17
CA TYR A 25 1.08 0.14 21.62
C TYR A 25 -0.21 0.87 22.03
N PRO A 26 -0.11 1.91 22.88
CA PRO A 26 -1.28 2.63 23.34
C PRO A 26 -1.93 3.42 22.19
N CYS A 27 -3.25 3.31 22.10
CA CYS A 27 -4.09 4.10 21.22
C CYS A 27 -4.28 5.50 21.81
N PRO A 28 -4.42 6.55 20.98
CA PRO A 28 -4.76 7.89 21.46
C PRO A 28 -6.06 7.90 22.27
N PRO A 29 -6.18 8.69 23.35
CA PRO A 29 -7.40 8.77 24.16
C PRO A 29 -8.64 9.25 23.40
N SER A 30 -8.47 9.87 22.22
CA SER A 30 -9.55 10.29 21.33
C SER A 30 -10.04 9.18 20.41
N LEU A 31 -9.29 8.07 20.25
CA LEU A 31 -9.69 6.97 19.39
C LEU A 31 -10.85 6.21 20.02
N ARG A 32 -11.90 5.99 19.23
CA ARG A 32 -13.06 5.15 19.60
C ARG A 32 -13.23 4.06 18.56
N ALA A 33 -13.56 2.85 19.01
CA ALA A 33 -13.90 1.72 18.16
C ALA A 33 -15.40 1.44 18.20
N SER A 34 -15.95 0.94 17.10
CA SER A 34 -17.34 0.47 17.02
C SER A 34 -17.45 -0.70 16.03
N SER A 35 -18.36 -1.63 16.30
CA SER A 35 -18.77 -2.69 15.37
C SER A 35 -19.84 -2.23 14.38
N ASP A 36 -20.50 -1.11 14.66
CA ASP A 36 -21.45 -0.46 13.77
C ASP A 36 -20.70 0.39 12.73
N LEU A 37 -20.67 -0.08 11.49
CA LEU A 37 -20.04 0.61 10.37
C LEU A 37 -20.74 1.94 10.04
N GLY A 38 -22.08 2.01 10.17
CA GLY A 38 -22.86 3.21 9.93
C GLY A 38 -22.55 4.32 10.92
N ALA A 39 -22.44 3.96 12.20
CA ALA A 39 -22.04 4.91 13.25
C ALA A 39 -20.63 5.49 13.03
N VAL A 40 -19.70 4.69 12.48
CA VAL A 40 -18.33 5.16 12.19
C VAL A 40 -18.30 6.04 10.94
N ILE A 41 -19.05 5.69 9.89
CA ILE A 41 -19.09 6.46 8.65
C ILE A 41 -19.80 7.80 8.83
N THR A 42 -20.88 7.82 9.63
CA THR A 42 -21.68 9.03 9.85
C THR A 42 -20.84 10.12 10.51
N GLY A 43 -20.71 11.27 9.83
CA GLY A 43 -19.90 12.40 10.31
C GLY A 43 -18.40 12.28 10.05
N SER A 44 -17.93 11.21 9.40
CA SER A 44 -16.53 11.09 8.98
C SER A 44 -16.25 11.94 7.73
N GLU A 45 -15.22 12.79 7.80
CA GLU A 45 -14.76 13.61 6.66
C GLU A 45 -13.82 12.85 5.71
N LEU A 46 -13.19 11.79 6.22
CA LEU A 46 -12.24 10.96 5.49
C LEU A 46 -12.44 9.49 5.87
N LEU A 47 -12.58 8.63 4.88
CA LEU A 47 -12.61 7.18 5.07
C LEU A 47 -11.26 6.58 4.67
N LEU A 48 -10.59 5.95 5.63
CA LEU A 48 -9.41 5.14 5.40
C LEU A 48 -9.77 3.65 5.51
N MET A 49 -9.63 2.91 4.41
CA MET A 49 -9.99 1.51 4.33
C MET A 49 -8.73 0.63 4.43
N VAL A 50 -8.56 -0.02 5.59
CA VAL A 50 -7.42 -0.91 5.88
C VAL A 50 -7.94 -2.30 6.27
N VAL A 51 -8.83 -2.84 5.44
CA VAL A 51 -9.34 -4.21 5.61
C VAL A 51 -8.55 -5.17 4.71
N PRO A 52 -8.29 -6.41 5.15
CA PRO A 52 -7.62 -7.39 4.29
C PRO A 52 -8.34 -7.55 2.94
N THR A 53 -7.58 -7.72 1.87
CA THR A 53 -8.07 -7.70 0.48
C THR A 53 -9.29 -8.60 0.25
N GLN A 54 -9.33 -9.79 0.85
CA GLN A 54 -10.46 -10.72 0.73
C GLN A 54 -11.79 -10.19 1.29
N TYR A 55 -11.75 -9.20 2.18
CA TYR A 55 -12.92 -8.58 2.77
C TYR A 55 -13.22 -7.19 2.21
N ILE A 56 -12.36 -6.63 1.34
CA ILE A 56 -12.55 -5.29 0.76
C ILE A 56 -13.88 -5.21 0.04
N VAL A 57 -14.20 -6.15 -0.85
CA VAL A 57 -15.42 -6.07 -1.69
C VAL A 57 -16.68 -6.04 -0.82
N THR A 58 -16.76 -6.91 0.17
CA THR A 58 -17.91 -6.96 1.10
C THR A 58 -18.00 -5.71 1.95
N THR A 59 -16.89 -5.30 2.57
CA THR A 59 -16.87 -4.13 3.47
C THR A 59 -17.16 -2.83 2.72
N LEU A 60 -16.57 -2.67 1.54
CA LEU A 60 -16.82 -1.53 0.67
C LEU A 60 -18.26 -1.53 0.14
N GLY A 61 -18.83 -2.71 -0.15
CA GLY A 61 -20.23 -2.83 -0.55
C GLY A 61 -21.20 -2.32 0.53
N GLU A 62 -20.94 -2.64 1.80
CA GLU A 62 -21.73 -2.11 2.93
C GLU A 62 -21.49 -0.61 3.13
N ALA A 63 -20.24 -0.16 3.11
CA ALA A 63 -19.90 1.25 3.23
C ALA A 63 -20.54 2.09 2.11
N ALA A 64 -20.53 1.61 0.87
CA ALA A 64 -21.08 2.31 -0.28
C ALA A 64 -22.59 2.55 -0.20
N LYS A 65 -23.35 1.75 0.58
CA LYS A 65 -24.78 2.02 0.83
C LYS A 65 -25.01 3.24 1.70
N LEU A 66 -24.00 3.63 2.48
CA LEU A 66 -24.05 4.69 3.49
C LEU A 66 -23.37 5.97 3.01
N LEU A 67 -22.47 5.86 2.03
CA LEU A 67 -21.71 6.98 1.52
C LEU A 67 -22.52 7.78 0.49
N GLN A 68 -22.54 9.10 0.68
CA GLN A 68 -23.02 10.02 -0.33
C GLN A 68 -21.99 10.18 -1.46
N PRO A 69 -22.42 10.66 -2.63
CA PRO A 69 -21.51 11.13 -3.63
C PRO A 69 -20.62 12.23 -3.12
N HIS A 70 -19.35 12.07 -3.39
CA HIS A 70 -18.33 13.07 -3.35
C HIS A 70 -17.76 13.23 -4.74
N GLN A 71 -17.91 14.43 -5.29
CA GLN A 71 -17.81 14.64 -6.72
C GLN A 71 -16.39 14.70 -7.28
N VAL A 72 -15.34 14.87 -6.46
CA VAL A 72 -13.99 15.06 -6.98
C VAL A 72 -12.94 14.31 -6.13
N MET A 73 -12.33 13.32 -6.77
CA MET A 73 -11.04 12.74 -6.37
C MET A 73 -9.98 13.45 -7.20
N ASP A 74 -9.18 14.30 -6.58
CA ASP A 74 -8.15 15.12 -7.20
C ASP A 74 -6.89 15.18 -6.32
N ASP A 75 -5.87 15.86 -6.86
CA ASP A 75 -4.61 16.09 -6.15
C ASP A 75 -4.79 16.90 -4.85
N GLN A 76 -5.87 17.69 -4.75
CA GLN A 76 -6.18 18.46 -3.54
C GLN A 76 -6.59 17.54 -2.39
N LEU A 77 -7.40 16.51 -2.65
CA LEU A 77 -7.69 15.49 -1.66
C LEU A 77 -6.44 14.72 -1.26
N ALA A 78 -5.59 14.32 -2.22
CA ALA A 78 -4.34 13.63 -1.94
C ALA A 78 -3.40 14.48 -1.06
N ALA A 79 -3.30 15.79 -1.34
CA ALA A 79 -2.54 16.74 -0.52
C ALA A 79 -3.11 16.90 0.89
N ARG A 80 -4.44 16.96 1.04
CA ARG A 80 -5.10 16.99 2.36
C ARG A 80 -4.79 15.72 3.16
N VAL A 81 -4.90 14.54 2.55
CA VAL A 81 -4.58 13.27 3.21
C VAL A 81 -3.09 13.19 3.56
N GLN A 82 -2.21 13.63 2.67
CA GLN A 82 -0.77 13.71 2.92
C GLN A 82 -0.48 14.57 4.16
N ALA A 83 -1.09 15.75 4.26
CA ALA A 83 -0.91 16.66 5.40
C ALA A 83 -1.45 16.05 6.70
N LEU A 84 -2.63 15.40 6.66
CA LEU A 84 -3.24 14.77 7.84
C LEU A 84 -2.42 13.60 8.39
N LEU A 85 -1.80 12.82 7.52
CA LEU A 85 -1.03 11.64 7.93
C LEU A 85 0.42 12.00 8.31
N SER A 86 0.97 13.09 7.77
CA SER A 86 2.37 13.46 8.00
C SER A 86 2.60 14.06 9.39
N ASN A 87 3.67 13.63 10.04
CA ASN A 87 4.16 14.18 11.31
C ASN A 87 5.68 13.99 11.41
N PRO A 88 6.38 14.53 12.43
CA PRO A 88 7.84 14.42 12.54
C PRO A 88 8.41 12.99 12.53
N ARG A 89 7.59 11.98 12.83
CA ARG A 89 7.96 10.55 12.82
C ARG A 89 7.39 9.76 11.64
N PHE A 90 6.54 10.37 10.82
CA PHE A 90 5.89 9.70 9.69
C PHE A 90 5.74 10.64 8.51
N ARG A 91 6.46 10.38 7.41
CA ARG A 91 6.45 11.24 6.23
C ARG A 91 5.63 10.63 5.10
N CYS A 92 4.57 11.31 4.68
CA CYS A 92 3.80 10.88 3.52
C CYS A 92 4.26 11.58 2.25
N TYR A 93 4.33 10.82 1.17
CA TYR A 93 4.50 11.30 -0.20
C TYR A 93 3.21 11.03 -0.95
N ARG A 94 2.73 12.01 -1.71
CA ARG A 94 1.57 11.84 -2.59
C ARG A 94 1.99 11.30 -3.95
N SER A 95 1.13 10.49 -4.56
CA SER A 95 1.30 10.02 -5.94
C SER A 95 -0.01 10.13 -6.71
N THR A 96 0.08 10.54 -7.98
CA THR A 96 -1.03 10.50 -8.94
C THR A 96 -1.11 9.16 -9.68
N ASP A 97 -0.03 8.36 -9.66
CA ASP A 97 0.00 7.03 -10.27
C ASP A 97 -0.57 5.97 -9.32
N VAL A 98 -1.88 6.00 -9.19
CA VAL A 98 -2.67 5.06 -8.39
C VAL A 98 -2.42 3.61 -8.82
N ILE A 99 -2.46 3.35 -10.14
CA ILE A 99 -2.32 2.00 -10.69
C ILE A 99 -0.95 1.44 -10.32
N GLY A 100 0.10 2.25 -10.46
CA GLY A 100 1.45 1.86 -10.07
C GLY A 100 1.56 1.56 -8.57
N VAL A 101 0.99 2.41 -7.71
CA VAL A 101 1.04 2.20 -6.24
C VAL A 101 0.29 0.93 -5.83
N GLU A 102 -0.92 0.71 -6.35
CA GLU A 102 -1.73 -0.47 -6.03
C GLU A 102 -1.06 -1.77 -6.51
N LEU A 103 -0.56 -1.78 -7.75
CA LEU A 103 0.12 -2.95 -8.30
C LEU A 103 1.42 -3.23 -7.55
N ALA A 104 2.23 -2.22 -7.25
CA ALA A 104 3.46 -2.39 -6.50
C ALA A 104 3.20 -3.02 -5.12
N GLY A 105 2.24 -2.46 -4.36
CA GLY A 105 1.86 -2.96 -3.03
C GLY A 105 1.26 -4.38 -3.04
N ALA A 106 0.50 -4.74 -4.07
CA ALA A 106 -0.06 -6.08 -4.20
C ALA A 106 1.00 -7.12 -4.63
N LEU A 107 1.77 -6.81 -5.67
CA LEU A 107 2.67 -7.76 -6.31
C LEU A 107 3.90 -8.09 -5.44
N LYS A 108 4.36 -7.15 -4.59
CA LYS A 108 5.51 -7.39 -3.70
C LYS A 108 5.34 -8.61 -2.80
N ASN A 109 4.11 -8.92 -2.39
CA ASN A 109 3.81 -9.99 -1.45
C ASN A 109 4.13 -11.37 -2.05
N VAL A 110 3.96 -11.52 -3.36
CA VAL A 110 4.32 -12.77 -4.08
C VAL A 110 5.83 -12.90 -4.23
N LEU A 111 6.53 -11.79 -4.49
CA LEU A 111 8.00 -11.80 -4.52
C LEU A 111 8.62 -12.04 -3.16
N ALA A 112 7.97 -11.61 -2.08
CA ALA A 112 8.41 -11.92 -0.73
C ALA A 112 8.34 -13.44 -0.44
N ILE A 113 7.31 -14.14 -0.96
CA ILE A 113 7.27 -15.61 -0.91
C ILE A 113 8.44 -16.19 -1.70
N ALA A 114 8.73 -15.66 -2.90
CA ALA A 114 9.85 -16.11 -3.71
C ALA A 114 11.20 -15.97 -2.97
N CYS A 115 11.43 -14.82 -2.34
CA CYS A 115 12.62 -14.57 -1.52
C CYS A 115 12.69 -15.52 -0.32
N GLY A 116 11.56 -15.79 0.33
CA GLY A 116 11.47 -16.79 1.39
C GLY A 116 11.86 -18.17 0.89
N ILE A 117 11.35 -18.62 -0.26
CA ILE A 117 11.70 -19.92 -0.86
C ILE A 117 13.20 -20.00 -1.13
N SER A 118 13.77 -18.97 -1.76
CA SER A 118 15.21 -18.89 -2.02
C SER A 118 16.04 -18.97 -0.74
N ASP A 119 15.59 -18.32 0.34
CA ASP A 119 16.24 -18.40 1.65
C ASP A 119 16.08 -19.80 2.28
N GLY A 120 14.92 -20.44 2.12
CA GLY A 120 14.62 -21.78 2.62
C GLY A 120 15.44 -22.87 1.96
N LEU A 121 15.78 -22.68 0.68
CA LEU A 121 16.68 -23.54 -0.10
C LEU A 121 18.17 -23.26 0.17
N GLY A 122 18.50 -22.21 0.93
CA GLY A 122 19.87 -21.90 1.35
C GLY A 122 20.73 -21.14 0.34
N PHE A 123 20.15 -20.46 -0.66
CA PHE A 123 20.94 -19.75 -1.69
C PHE A 123 21.58 -18.44 -1.22
N GLY A 124 21.16 -17.90 -0.07
CA GLY A 124 21.79 -16.75 0.56
C GLY A 124 21.47 -15.39 -0.08
N ASN A 125 22.18 -14.35 0.38
CA ASN A 125 21.82 -12.95 0.14
C ASN A 125 21.96 -12.51 -1.32
N ASN A 126 22.93 -13.05 -2.07
CA ASN A 126 23.13 -12.69 -3.48
C ASN A 126 21.95 -13.15 -4.35
N ALA A 127 21.45 -14.37 -4.12
CA ALA A 127 20.27 -14.88 -4.80
C ALA A 127 19.03 -14.06 -4.45
N ARG A 128 18.88 -13.66 -3.17
CA ARG A 128 17.79 -12.78 -2.74
C ARG A 128 17.85 -11.42 -3.44
N ALA A 129 19.02 -10.79 -3.50
CA ALA A 129 19.19 -9.51 -4.19
C ALA A 129 18.85 -9.61 -5.68
N ALA A 130 19.35 -10.64 -6.37
CA ALA A 130 19.01 -10.91 -7.76
C ALA A 130 17.50 -11.11 -7.94
N LEU A 131 16.85 -11.85 -7.04
CA LEU A 131 15.41 -12.12 -7.09
C LEU A 131 14.56 -10.87 -6.83
N ILE A 132 14.98 -9.98 -5.92
CA ILE A 132 14.34 -8.68 -5.71
C ILE A 132 14.43 -7.85 -7.00
N THR A 133 15.60 -7.76 -7.61
CA THR A 133 15.81 -6.98 -8.85
C THR A 133 14.97 -7.54 -10.01
N ARG A 134 15.04 -8.84 -10.27
CA ARG A 134 14.28 -9.48 -11.36
C ARG A 134 12.79 -9.54 -11.06
N GLY A 135 12.41 -9.65 -9.80
CA GLY A 135 11.02 -9.57 -9.37
C GLY A 135 10.44 -8.18 -9.58
N LEU A 136 11.15 -7.12 -9.18
CA LEU A 136 10.75 -5.73 -9.43
C LEU A 136 10.54 -5.49 -10.93
N TYR A 137 11.41 -6.07 -11.77
CA TYR A 137 11.26 -6.02 -13.21
C TYR A 137 9.93 -6.65 -13.71
N GLU A 138 9.50 -7.79 -13.16
CA GLU A 138 8.18 -8.38 -13.48
C GLU A 138 7.02 -7.50 -13.01
N ILE A 139 7.13 -6.87 -11.84
CA ILE A 139 6.14 -5.89 -11.35
C ILE A 139 6.02 -4.74 -12.35
N THR A 140 7.15 -4.16 -12.75
CA THR A 140 7.19 -3.03 -13.68
C THR A 140 6.52 -3.37 -15.00
N LYS A 141 6.78 -4.56 -15.58
CA LYS A 141 6.13 -4.97 -16.83
C LYS A 141 4.61 -5.05 -16.70
N LEU A 142 4.10 -5.65 -15.62
CA LEU A 142 2.65 -5.72 -15.38
C LEU A 142 2.04 -4.34 -15.15
N ALA A 143 2.74 -3.48 -14.42
CA ALA A 143 2.28 -2.13 -14.13
C ALA A 143 2.22 -1.25 -15.39
N VAL A 144 3.29 -1.26 -16.20
CA VAL A 144 3.34 -0.52 -17.46
C VAL A 144 2.29 -1.04 -18.44
N ALA A 145 2.08 -2.36 -18.53
CA ALA A 145 1.01 -2.94 -19.35
C ALA A 145 -0.40 -2.54 -18.89
N ARG A 146 -0.55 -2.01 -17.67
CA ARG A 146 -1.79 -1.42 -17.13
C ARG A 146 -1.83 0.11 -17.21
N GLY A 147 -0.82 0.75 -17.81
CA GLY A 147 -0.74 2.20 -17.96
C GLY A 147 -0.13 2.93 -16.74
N ALA A 148 0.51 2.21 -15.82
CA ALA A 148 1.21 2.84 -14.70
C ALA A 148 2.49 3.58 -15.15
N ASN A 149 2.95 4.52 -14.34
CA ASN A 149 4.23 5.16 -14.51
C ASN A 149 5.36 4.23 -14.01
N PRO A 150 6.32 3.84 -14.87
CA PRO A 150 7.42 2.96 -14.47
C PRO A 150 8.28 3.53 -13.32
N LEU A 151 8.38 4.85 -13.18
CA LEU A 151 9.15 5.49 -12.09
C LEU A 151 8.55 5.23 -10.71
N THR A 152 7.25 4.92 -10.61
CA THR A 152 6.60 4.54 -9.35
C THR A 152 7.24 3.28 -8.74
N MET A 153 7.72 2.37 -9.59
CA MET A 153 8.37 1.12 -9.16
C MET A 153 9.73 1.37 -8.51
N SER A 154 10.42 2.44 -8.90
CA SER A 154 11.68 2.85 -8.27
C SER A 154 11.46 3.60 -6.95
N GLY A 155 10.22 4.02 -6.65
CA GLY A 155 9.87 4.78 -5.45
C GLY A 155 9.57 3.93 -4.22
N LEU A 156 9.03 4.59 -3.18
CA LEU A 156 8.68 3.96 -1.90
C LEU A 156 7.64 2.84 -2.04
N ALA A 157 6.64 3.01 -2.91
CA ALA A 157 5.59 2.01 -3.13
C ALA A 157 6.12 0.74 -3.81
N GLY A 158 7.11 0.87 -4.70
CA GLY A 158 7.76 -0.23 -5.39
C GLY A 158 8.96 -0.76 -4.61
N MET A 159 10.15 -0.24 -4.92
CA MET A 159 11.41 -0.72 -4.38
C MET A 159 11.48 -0.64 -2.85
N GLY A 160 11.02 0.47 -2.26
CA GLY A 160 11.08 0.66 -0.81
C GLY A 160 10.33 -0.45 -0.04
N ASP A 161 9.06 -0.61 -0.38
CA ASP A 161 8.20 -1.59 0.29
C ASP A 161 8.54 -3.04 -0.09
N LEU A 162 8.96 -3.28 -1.34
CA LEU A 162 9.45 -4.58 -1.80
C LEU A 162 10.67 -5.03 -0.99
N VAL A 163 11.71 -4.19 -0.88
CA VAL A 163 12.95 -4.54 -0.18
C VAL A 163 12.67 -4.83 1.29
N LEU A 164 11.88 -4.00 1.96
CA LEU A 164 11.48 -4.23 3.35
C LEU A 164 10.74 -5.56 3.52
N THR A 165 9.79 -5.85 2.62
CA THR A 165 8.98 -7.08 2.71
C THR A 165 9.78 -8.34 2.40
N CYS A 166 10.78 -8.26 1.51
CA CYS A 166 11.65 -9.37 1.12
C CYS A 166 12.81 -9.62 2.09
N THR A 167 13.19 -8.63 2.91
CA THR A 167 14.33 -8.76 3.84
C THR A 167 13.91 -8.81 5.31
N GLY A 168 12.72 -8.31 5.67
CA GLY A 168 12.22 -8.29 7.04
C GLY A 168 11.79 -9.66 7.57
N ASP A 169 12.11 -9.95 8.83
CA ASP A 169 11.73 -11.20 9.50
C ASP A 169 10.24 -11.25 9.89
N LEU A 170 9.62 -10.08 10.06
CA LEU A 170 8.19 -9.97 10.38
C LEU A 170 7.27 -10.19 9.16
N SER A 171 7.85 -10.34 7.97
CA SER A 171 7.10 -10.58 6.74
C SER A 171 6.49 -11.98 6.75
N ARG A 172 5.17 -12.04 6.90
CA ARG A 172 4.40 -13.30 6.85
C ARG A 172 4.57 -14.01 5.52
N ASN A 173 4.60 -13.25 4.42
CA ASN A 173 4.81 -13.79 3.07
C ASN A 173 6.19 -14.45 2.93
N ARG A 174 7.24 -13.79 3.42
CA ARG A 174 8.59 -14.38 3.45
C ARG A 174 8.64 -15.63 4.34
N THR A 175 7.98 -15.61 5.50
CA THR A 175 7.90 -16.77 6.41
C THR A 175 7.25 -17.97 5.73
N VAL A 176 6.15 -17.77 4.99
CA VAL A 176 5.53 -18.83 4.18
C VAL A 176 6.52 -19.36 3.15
N GLY A 177 7.20 -18.47 2.42
CA GLY A 177 8.22 -18.86 1.46
C GLY A 177 9.35 -19.69 2.08
N LEU A 178 9.87 -19.27 3.23
CA LEU A 178 10.95 -19.97 3.94
C LEU A 178 10.58 -21.43 4.26
N ARG A 179 9.36 -21.64 4.74
CA ARG A 179 8.84 -22.96 5.10
C ARG A 179 8.57 -23.82 3.87
N LEU A 180 8.03 -23.23 2.80
CA LEU A 180 7.90 -23.90 1.50
C LEU A 180 9.27 -24.33 0.94
N GLY A 181 10.28 -23.47 1.03
CA GLY A 181 11.66 -23.79 0.61
C GLY A 181 12.28 -24.93 1.42
N ARG A 182 11.87 -25.11 2.69
CA ARG A 182 12.26 -26.24 3.54
C ARG A 182 11.47 -27.53 3.27
N GLY A 183 10.53 -27.51 2.33
CA GLY A 183 9.72 -28.65 1.94
C GLY A 183 8.44 -28.86 2.76
N GLU A 184 8.06 -27.91 3.62
CA GLU A 184 6.78 -28.00 4.34
C GLU A 184 5.59 -27.79 3.39
N ARG A 185 4.46 -28.47 3.65
CA ARG A 185 3.25 -28.32 2.83
C ARG A 185 2.53 -27.02 3.18
N LEU A 186 2.02 -26.32 2.16
CA LEU A 186 1.30 -25.06 2.33
C LEU A 186 0.13 -25.16 3.33
N GLN A 187 -0.61 -26.27 3.32
CA GLN A 187 -1.76 -26.49 4.19
C GLN A 187 -1.34 -26.51 5.67
N ASP A 188 -0.23 -27.17 6.00
CA ASP A 188 0.31 -27.24 7.36
C ASP A 188 0.85 -25.86 7.80
N ILE A 189 1.46 -25.13 6.87
CA ILE A 189 1.92 -23.76 7.11
C ILE A 189 0.73 -22.85 7.46
N GLN A 190 -0.32 -22.85 6.64
CA GLN A 190 -1.50 -22.00 6.85
C GLN A 190 -2.26 -22.36 8.13
N ALA A 191 -2.39 -23.65 8.44
CA ALA A 191 -3.02 -24.12 9.68
C ALA A 191 -2.28 -23.61 10.93
N SER A 192 -0.95 -23.50 10.88
CA SER A 192 -0.17 -23.04 12.02
C SER A 192 -0.14 -21.51 12.20
N MET A 193 -0.74 -20.72 11.29
CA MET A 193 -0.68 -19.26 11.33
C MET A 193 -1.77 -18.61 12.23
N GLY A 194 -2.55 -19.41 12.96
CA GLY A 194 -3.49 -18.90 13.97
C GLY A 194 -4.52 -17.90 13.43
N GLY A 195 -4.95 -18.08 12.17
CA GLY A 195 -5.91 -17.19 11.50
C GLY A 195 -5.29 -16.00 10.76
N ALA A 196 -3.97 -15.77 10.85
CA ALA A 196 -3.29 -14.80 10.00
C ALA A 196 -3.15 -15.33 8.56
N VAL A 197 -3.42 -14.46 7.58
CA VAL A 197 -3.31 -14.80 6.15
C VAL A 197 -2.05 -14.16 5.56
N ALA A 198 -1.26 -14.94 4.82
CA ALA A 198 -0.21 -14.41 3.95
C ALA A 198 -0.85 -13.99 2.62
N GLU A 199 -1.00 -12.68 2.41
CA GLU A 199 -1.71 -12.11 1.26
C GLU A 199 -1.10 -12.50 -0.10
N GLY A 200 0.19 -12.84 -0.14
CA GLY A 200 0.86 -13.30 -1.36
C GLY A 200 0.27 -14.61 -1.91
N VAL A 201 -0.26 -15.49 -1.06
CA VAL A 201 -0.84 -16.78 -1.46
C VAL A 201 -2.06 -16.60 -2.40
N PRO A 202 -3.12 -15.88 -2.00
CA PRO A 202 -4.24 -15.60 -2.91
C PRO A 202 -3.84 -14.66 -4.05
N THR A 203 -2.90 -13.73 -3.82
CA THR A 203 -2.46 -12.78 -4.84
C THR A 203 -1.77 -13.48 -6.03
N ALA A 204 -1.05 -14.58 -5.80
CA ALA A 204 -0.42 -15.36 -6.87
C ALA A 204 -1.41 -15.83 -7.95
N VAL A 205 -2.65 -16.18 -7.57
CA VAL A 205 -3.73 -16.57 -8.51
C VAL A 205 -4.17 -15.39 -9.36
N ALA A 206 -4.40 -14.24 -8.72
CA ALA A 206 -4.83 -13.02 -9.40
C ALA A 206 -3.78 -12.55 -10.41
N ILE A 207 -2.49 -12.62 -10.04
CA ILE A 207 -1.37 -12.24 -10.91
C ILE A 207 -1.29 -13.14 -12.13
N ARG A 208 -1.37 -14.46 -11.98
CA ARG A 208 -1.33 -15.38 -13.14
C ARG A 208 -2.44 -15.05 -14.13
N THR A 209 -3.64 -14.78 -13.62
CA THR A 209 -4.79 -14.39 -14.44
C THR A 209 -4.53 -13.06 -15.14
N LEU A 210 -3.99 -12.07 -14.43
CA LEU A 210 -3.66 -10.76 -14.96
C LEU A 210 -2.60 -10.82 -16.05
N ALA A 211 -1.48 -11.48 -15.77
CA ALA A 211 -0.35 -11.64 -16.69
C ALA A 211 -0.80 -12.31 -17.99
N ARG A 212 -1.64 -13.34 -17.91
CA ARG A 212 -2.21 -14.01 -19.09
C ARG A 212 -3.10 -13.06 -19.90
N LYS A 213 -3.99 -12.30 -19.24
CA LYS A 213 -4.86 -11.33 -19.92
C LYS A 213 -4.08 -10.23 -20.64
N LEU A 214 -2.95 -9.81 -20.08
CA LEU A 214 -2.09 -8.77 -20.65
C LEU A 214 -1.03 -9.31 -21.63
N GLY A 215 -0.88 -10.64 -21.77
CA GLY A 215 0.18 -11.23 -22.57
C GLY A 215 1.59 -10.97 -22.02
N VAL A 216 1.73 -10.71 -20.71
CA VAL A 216 3.02 -10.38 -20.08
C VAL A 216 3.63 -11.64 -19.46
N GLU A 217 4.89 -11.94 -19.81
CA GLU A 217 5.63 -13.04 -19.18
C GLU A 217 6.11 -12.65 -17.76
N CYS A 218 5.77 -13.46 -16.77
CA CYS A 218 6.21 -13.29 -15.38
C CYS A 218 6.74 -14.63 -14.81
N PRO A 219 7.91 -15.12 -15.27
CA PRO A 219 8.44 -16.43 -14.87
C PRO A 219 8.54 -16.66 -13.36
N ILE A 220 9.00 -15.68 -12.60
CA ILE A 220 9.12 -15.79 -11.14
C ILE A 220 7.72 -15.93 -10.54
N MET A 221 6.82 -14.99 -10.81
CA MET A 221 5.46 -15.04 -10.24
C MET A 221 4.66 -16.27 -10.69
N GLN A 222 4.86 -16.73 -11.93
CA GLN A 222 4.28 -17.97 -12.44
C GLN A 222 4.86 -19.20 -11.73
N GLY A 223 6.17 -19.23 -11.50
CA GLY A 223 6.83 -20.26 -10.71
C GLY A 223 6.22 -20.36 -9.31
N ILE A 224 6.06 -19.22 -8.63
CA ILE A 224 5.43 -19.16 -7.30
C ILE A 224 4.00 -19.66 -7.32
N HIS A 225 3.21 -19.30 -8.34
CA HIS A 225 1.88 -19.87 -8.49
C HIS A 225 1.92 -21.41 -8.55
N ARG A 226 2.84 -22.00 -9.33
CA ARG A 226 2.94 -23.46 -9.45
C ARG A 226 3.33 -24.12 -8.12
N VAL A 227 4.27 -23.54 -7.39
CA VAL A 227 4.67 -24.06 -6.06
C VAL A 227 3.48 -24.03 -5.09
N ILE A 228 2.76 -22.90 -5.04
CA ILE A 228 1.68 -22.68 -4.06
C ILE A 228 0.41 -23.47 -4.40
N HIS A 229 -0.01 -23.46 -5.67
CA HIS A 229 -1.34 -23.93 -6.09
C HIS A 229 -1.33 -25.20 -6.93
N GLU A 230 -0.19 -25.58 -7.50
CA GLU A 230 -0.06 -26.80 -8.33
C GLU A 230 0.83 -27.87 -7.66
N GLY A 231 1.41 -27.57 -6.50
CA GLY A 231 2.28 -28.50 -5.75
C GLY A 231 3.64 -28.76 -6.40
N ALA A 232 4.10 -27.86 -7.29
CA ALA A 232 5.40 -28.00 -7.93
C ALA A 232 6.54 -27.92 -6.91
N ASN A 233 7.60 -28.71 -7.13
CA ASN A 233 8.79 -28.66 -6.28
C ASN A 233 9.51 -27.31 -6.45
N ALA A 234 9.80 -26.64 -5.34
CA ALA A 234 10.41 -25.31 -5.35
C ALA A 234 11.81 -25.29 -5.98
N GLN A 235 12.63 -26.31 -5.73
CA GLN A 235 13.98 -26.41 -6.28
C GLN A 235 13.93 -26.58 -7.80
N GLU A 236 13.04 -27.44 -8.30
CA GLU A 236 12.83 -27.65 -9.74
C GLU A 236 12.37 -26.36 -10.43
N VAL A 237 11.41 -25.65 -9.83
CA VAL A 237 10.92 -24.37 -10.35
C VAL A 237 12.04 -23.32 -10.43
N VAL A 238 12.92 -23.25 -9.43
CA VAL A 238 14.08 -22.34 -9.49
C VAL A 238 15.01 -22.73 -10.64
N THR A 239 15.35 -24.01 -10.77
CA THR A 239 16.20 -24.51 -11.85
C THR A 239 15.62 -24.19 -13.23
N GLU A 240 14.31 -24.35 -13.42
CA GLU A 240 13.63 -23.99 -14.67
C GLU A 240 13.74 -22.49 -14.97
N VAL A 241 13.52 -21.61 -13.97
CA VAL A 241 13.64 -20.16 -14.14
C VAL A 241 15.06 -19.76 -14.55
N MET A 242 16.07 -20.39 -13.94
CA MET A 242 17.49 -20.14 -14.23
C MET A 242 17.94 -20.71 -15.58
N SER A 243 17.27 -21.75 -16.09
CA SER A 243 17.61 -22.41 -17.35
C SER A 243 16.95 -21.77 -18.59
N ARG A 244 16.22 -20.65 -18.40
CA ARG A 244 15.61 -19.90 -19.49
C ARG A 244 16.68 -19.28 -20.40
N GLU A 245 16.28 -18.99 -21.63
CA GLU A 245 17.10 -18.27 -22.60
C GLU A 245 17.67 -16.97 -22.01
N LEU A 246 18.97 -16.73 -22.24
CA LEU A 246 19.67 -15.53 -21.80
C LEU A 246 19.15 -14.31 -22.55
N LYS A 247 18.79 -13.27 -21.80
CA LYS A 247 18.27 -12.00 -22.35
C LYS A 247 19.06 -10.81 -21.77
N PRO A 248 19.11 -9.67 -22.47
CA PRO A 248 19.61 -8.42 -21.88
C PRO A 248 18.87 -8.06 -20.59
N GLU A 249 19.54 -7.37 -19.68
CA GLU A 249 18.99 -7.02 -18.37
C GLU A 249 17.72 -6.16 -18.48
N VAL A 250 17.75 -5.15 -19.36
CA VAL A 250 16.64 -4.25 -19.66
C VAL A 250 16.07 -4.61 -21.03
N ALA A 251 14.82 -5.06 -21.08
CA ALA A 251 14.19 -5.32 -22.36
C ALA A 251 13.57 -4.05 -22.99
N PRO A 252 13.50 -3.97 -24.34
CA PRO A 252 13.03 -2.78 -25.05
C PRO A 252 11.55 -2.43 -24.84
N ASP A 253 10.74 -3.37 -24.34
CA ASP A 253 9.31 -3.20 -24.07
C ASP A 253 9.02 -2.21 -22.93
N ILE A 254 9.85 -2.21 -21.88
CA ILE A 254 9.78 -1.21 -20.81
C ILE A 254 10.10 0.18 -21.38
N ILE A 255 11.12 0.27 -22.24
CA ILE A 255 11.51 1.53 -22.89
C ILE A 255 10.37 2.06 -23.77
N LYS A 256 9.69 1.19 -24.53
CA LYS A 256 8.52 1.58 -25.32
C LYS A 256 7.36 2.06 -24.44
N GLY A 257 7.12 1.45 -23.27
CA GLY A 257 6.11 1.90 -22.32
C GLY A 257 6.43 3.26 -21.69
N VAL A 258 7.70 3.52 -21.37
CA VAL A 258 8.20 4.84 -20.94
C VAL A 258 7.95 5.89 -22.03
N ILE A 259 8.25 5.56 -23.29
CA ILE A 259 8.09 6.45 -24.44
C ILE A 259 6.60 6.65 -24.81
N ALA A 260 5.78 5.61 -24.75
CA ALA A 260 4.36 5.66 -25.13
C ALA A 260 3.48 6.36 -24.08
N ASN A 261 3.79 6.22 -22.79
CA ASN A 261 3.14 7.00 -21.73
C ASN A 261 3.69 8.44 -21.66
N GLY A 262 4.81 8.71 -22.33
CA GLY A 262 5.39 10.02 -22.53
C GLY A 262 5.06 10.63 -23.88
N SER A 263 3.78 10.84 -24.20
CA SER A 263 3.45 11.77 -25.27
C SER A 263 3.77 13.20 -24.81
N ASN A 264 4.91 13.71 -25.30
CA ASN A 264 5.34 15.11 -25.31
C ASN A 264 5.95 15.70 -24.04
N THR A 265 6.70 14.93 -23.26
CA THR A 265 7.54 15.51 -22.19
C THR A 265 8.95 14.98 -22.37
N ASN A 266 9.86 15.88 -22.72
CA ASN A 266 11.28 15.57 -22.83
C ASN A 266 11.72 14.97 -21.49
N LEU A 267 12.53 13.91 -21.46
CA LEU A 267 13.00 13.32 -20.19
C LEU A 267 13.66 14.39 -19.28
N MET A 268 14.21 15.43 -19.92
CA MET A 268 14.74 16.65 -19.31
C MET A 268 13.67 17.56 -18.68
N GLU A 269 12.46 17.62 -19.22
CA GLU A 269 11.32 18.35 -18.64
C GLU A 269 10.67 17.60 -17.48
N VAL A 270 10.65 16.25 -17.48
CA VAL A 270 10.21 15.47 -16.31
C VAL A 270 11.17 15.66 -15.14
N LEU A 271 12.47 15.74 -15.42
CA LEU A 271 13.50 16.13 -14.45
C LEU A 271 13.39 17.61 -14.03
N ALA A 272 12.85 18.50 -14.87
CA ALA A 272 12.59 19.90 -14.53
C ALA A 272 11.25 20.13 -13.79
N ALA A 273 10.24 19.29 -14.04
CA ALA A 273 8.92 19.29 -13.38
C ALA A 273 8.97 18.64 -11.99
N ALA A 274 9.98 17.81 -11.74
CA ALA A 274 10.50 17.57 -10.41
C ALA A 274 11.21 18.84 -9.92
N GLY A 275 10.43 19.88 -9.62
CA GLY A 275 10.94 21.04 -8.90
C GLY A 275 11.65 20.59 -7.62
N PRO A 276 12.59 21.41 -7.08
CA PRO A 276 13.31 21.05 -5.86
C PRO A 276 12.30 20.62 -4.79
N PRO A 277 12.63 19.63 -3.95
CA PRO A 277 11.72 19.14 -2.93
C PRO A 277 11.15 20.34 -2.18
N GLN A 278 9.84 20.58 -2.30
CA GLN A 278 9.21 21.61 -1.51
C GLN A 278 9.23 21.12 -0.07
N THR A 279 10.25 21.56 0.66
CA THR A 279 10.27 21.53 2.11
C THR A 279 9.06 22.35 2.55
N PRO A 280 8.09 21.76 3.28
CA PRO A 280 7.19 22.62 4.03
C PRO A 280 8.07 23.48 4.93
N ALA A 281 7.84 24.79 4.93
CA ALA A 281 8.51 25.69 5.85
C ALA A 281 8.20 25.22 7.28
N VAL A 282 9.12 24.45 7.86
CA VAL A 282 9.19 24.29 9.30
C VAL A 282 9.68 25.66 9.76
N ALA A 283 8.81 26.44 10.39
CA ALA A 283 9.26 27.64 11.10
C ALA A 283 10.43 27.22 11.99
N GLU A 284 11.61 27.81 11.77
CA GLU A 284 12.77 27.62 12.65
C GLU A 284 12.36 28.09 14.05
N ALA A 285 11.95 27.15 14.89
CA ALA A 285 11.96 27.37 16.31
C ALA A 285 13.45 27.39 16.72
N PRO A 286 13.92 28.45 17.41
CA PRO A 286 15.29 28.46 17.91
C PRO A 286 15.50 27.25 18.85
N PRO A 287 16.72 26.71 18.92
CA PRO A 287 17.00 25.54 19.75
C PRO A 287 16.61 25.84 21.20
N PRO A 288 15.93 24.91 21.90
CA PRO A 288 15.50 25.17 23.27
C PRO A 288 16.73 25.30 24.15
N ALA A 289 16.90 26.49 24.75
CA ALA A 289 17.80 26.66 25.87
C ALA A 289 17.30 25.78 27.02
N LEU A 290 18.07 24.74 27.36
CA LEU A 290 17.89 23.96 28.57
C LEU A 290 17.94 24.90 29.78
N LYS A 291 16.78 25.23 30.32
CA LYS A 291 16.62 25.72 31.68
C LYS A 291 15.67 24.80 32.42
N ALA A 292 16.23 24.07 33.38
CA ALA A 292 15.48 23.42 34.44
C ALA A 292 14.73 24.48 35.25
N THR A 293 13.40 24.40 35.34
CA THR A 293 12.59 24.68 36.55
C THR A 293 11.09 24.66 36.25
N ALA A 294 10.35 23.97 37.14
CA ALA A 294 9.01 24.24 37.67
C ALA A 294 7.78 24.45 36.73
N LEU A 295 6.84 23.51 36.84
CA LEU A 295 5.41 23.67 37.24
C LEU A 295 4.51 24.77 36.62
N GLU A 296 3.26 24.33 36.36
CA GLU A 296 1.99 25.08 36.29
C GLU A 296 1.50 25.71 34.97
N GLY A 297 0.40 25.13 34.44
CA GLY A 297 -0.86 25.85 34.19
C GLY A 297 -1.09 26.62 32.88
N ALA A 298 -2.04 26.15 32.06
CA ALA A 298 -3.04 26.88 31.22
C ALA A 298 -3.44 25.98 30.02
N ALA A 299 -4.65 25.44 29.81
CA ALA A 299 -6.02 25.97 29.89
C ALA A 299 -6.30 27.18 28.98
N ALA A 300 -7.17 26.95 27.99
CA ALA A 300 -7.79 27.90 27.04
C ALA A 300 -6.82 28.59 26.05
N THR A 301 -7.01 28.51 24.73
CA THR A 301 -8.00 29.34 24.01
C THR A 301 -8.08 28.87 22.55
N ALA A 302 -9.29 28.61 22.04
CA ALA A 302 -9.82 29.11 20.75
C ALA A 302 -11.06 28.30 20.32
N ALA A 303 -12.16 28.52 21.03
CA ALA A 303 -13.49 28.42 20.42
C ALA A 303 -13.75 29.74 19.68
N ARG A 304 -14.06 29.66 18.38
CA ARG A 304 -14.91 30.61 17.62
C ARG A 304 -15.13 30.06 16.20
N ASN A 305 -16.26 29.39 16.01
CA ASN A 305 -17.03 29.37 14.74
C ASN A 305 -17.83 30.71 14.67
N PRO A 306 -18.50 31.16 13.58
CA PRO A 306 -18.93 30.42 12.39
C PRO A 306 -18.73 31.15 11.03
N ARG A 307 -18.78 30.42 9.91
CA ARG A 307 -19.45 30.89 8.67
C ARG A 307 -19.69 29.73 7.70
N SER A 308 -20.95 29.33 7.67
CA SER A 308 -21.63 28.73 6.52
C SER A 308 -21.32 29.52 5.24
N ILE A 309 -20.86 28.84 4.21
CA ILE A 309 -20.94 29.35 2.83
C ILE A 309 -21.90 28.43 2.09
N LEU A 310 -23.17 28.87 2.07
CA LEU A 310 -24.22 28.41 1.17
C LEU A 310 -24.11 29.20 -0.15
N CYS A 311 -24.47 28.51 -1.23
CA CYS A 311 -24.29 28.81 -2.65
C CYS A 311 -25.01 30.07 -3.18
N ASP A 312 -24.46 30.66 -4.26
CA ASP A 312 -25.13 31.00 -5.54
C ASP A 312 -24.05 31.52 -6.52
N GLY A 313 -24.05 31.41 -7.85
CA GLY A 313 -24.98 30.92 -8.86
C GLY A 313 -24.34 31.25 -10.23
N GLY A 314 -24.44 30.36 -11.21
CA GLY A 314 -23.88 30.58 -12.55
C GLY A 314 -24.12 29.40 -13.48
N ARG A 315 -25.36 29.25 -13.96
CA ARG A 315 -25.75 28.27 -14.98
C ARG A 315 -25.17 28.65 -16.35
N SER A 316 -24.52 27.69 -17.01
CA SER A 316 -24.77 27.41 -18.43
C SER A 316 -24.74 25.89 -18.59
N GLY A 317 -25.84 25.36 -19.11
CA GLY A 317 -26.17 23.95 -19.02
C GLY A 317 -25.49 23.09 -20.07
N GLU A 318 -25.26 21.84 -19.69
CA GLU A 318 -25.60 20.68 -20.49
C GLU A 318 -25.94 19.55 -19.51
N ARG A 319 -27.07 18.90 -19.75
CA ARG A 319 -27.57 17.78 -18.95
C ARG A 319 -26.74 16.56 -19.32
N GLU A 320 -26.07 15.96 -18.35
CA GLU A 320 -25.84 14.52 -18.36
C GLU A 320 -26.18 13.94 -17.00
N ASP A 321 -27.05 12.93 -17.05
CA ASP A 321 -27.65 12.22 -15.95
C ASP A 321 -26.62 11.51 -15.07
N GLY A 322 -26.97 11.42 -13.78
CA GLY A 322 -26.71 10.20 -13.03
C GLY A 322 -25.35 10.04 -12.34
N ALA A 323 -25.42 10.11 -11.02
CA ALA A 323 -24.91 9.09 -10.09
C ALA A 323 -23.72 9.42 -9.18
N MET A 324 -23.91 8.87 -7.97
CA MET A 324 -23.19 9.09 -6.72
C MET A 324 -21.76 8.47 -6.72
N ARG A 325 -20.81 8.96 -5.90
CA ARG A 325 -19.33 8.80 -6.00
C ARG A 325 -18.57 8.69 -4.63
N THR A 326 -17.65 7.75 -4.33
CA THR A 326 -16.78 7.80 -3.10
C THR A 326 -15.46 6.97 -3.23
N ALA A 327 -14.50 7.09 -2.27
CA ALA A 327 -13.03 6.90 -2.40
C ALA A 327 -12.39 5.63 -1.78
N THR A 328 -11.19 5.23 -2.27
CA THR A 328 -10.21 4.36 -1.58
C THR A 328 -8.85 5.08 -1.48
N VAL A 329 -8.26 5.10 -0.28
CA VAL A 329 -6.92 5.65 -0.01
C VAL A 329 -5.96 4.48 0.15
N ALA A 330 -5.01 4.30 -0.77
CA ALA A 330 -3.91 3.37 -0.59
C ALA A 330 -2.80 4.08 0.20
N VAL A 331 -2.60 3.67 1.45
CA VAL A 331 -1.44 4.08 2.28
C VAL A 331 -0.52 2.89 2.39
N LEU A 332 0.60 2.91 1.67
CA LEU A 332 1.66 1.92 1.83
C LEU A 332 2.73 2.51 2.73
N ALA A 333 2.82 2.03 3.97
CA ALA A 333 3.82 2.47 4.94
C ALA A 333 5.05 1.54 4.92
N ALA A 334 6.23 2.11 4.67
CA ALA A 334 7.49 1.52 5.02
C ALA A 334 7.82 1.89 6.47
N GLY A 335 7.75 0.90 7.37
CA GLY A 335 8.15 1.02 8.78
C GLY A 335 7.10 0.48 9.74
N ALA A 336 7.46 -0.56 10.51
CA ALA A 336 6.73 -1.00 11.68
C ALA A 336 7.57 -0.70 12.93
N GLY A 337 7.07 0.16 13.84
CA GLY A 337 7.69 0.45 15.14
C GLY A 337 7.85 1.94 15.45
N ALA A 338 8.52 2.26 16.57
CA ALA A 338 8.80 3.62 17.04
C ALA A 338 9.83 4.40 16.17
N ALA A 339 10.18 3.87 15.01
CA ALA A 339 11.14 4.44 14.07
C ALA A 339 10.46 5.38 13.06
N LEU A 340 11.26 6.22 12.41
CA LEU A 340 10.82 7.06 11.29
C LEU A 340 10.19 6.20 10.20
N GLY A 341 8.93 6.46 9.85
CA GLY A 341 8.22 5.79 8.78
C GLY A 341 8.02 6.70 7.56
N ALA A 342 7.92 6.12 6.38
CA ALA A 342 7.53 6.83 5.16
C ALA A 342 6.44 6.08 4.42
N ALA A 343 5.47 6.79 3.85
CA ALA A 343 4.38 6.17 3.11
C ALA A 343 4.06 6.86 1.80
N VAL A 344 3.50 6.10 0.86
CA VAL A 344 2.87 6.67 -0.33
C VAL A 344 1.36 6.67 -0.14
N VAL A 345 0.76 7.83 -0.39
CA VAL A 345 -0.68 8.02 -0.45
C VAL A 345 -1.08 8.19 -1.91
N ALA A 346 -1.92 7.28 -2.40
CA ALA A 346 -2.59 7.40 -3.69
C ALA A 346 -4.11 7.26 -3.49
N VAL A 347 -4.87 8.05 -4.25
CA VAL A 347 -6.33 8.10 -4.14
C VAL A 347 -6.96 7.62 -5.44
N SER A 348 -7.63 6.47 -5.42
CA SER A 348 -8.18 5.83 -6.62
C SER A 348 -9.65 6.15 -6.86
N ARG A 349 -10.05 6.20 -8.14
CA ARG A 349 -11.45 6.19 -8.57
C ARG A 349 -11.91 4.76 -8.80
N TRP A 350 -13.04 4.36 -8.24
CA TRP A 350 -13.66 3.07 -8.53
C TRP A 350 -14.76 3.21 -9.59
N ARG A 351 -14.91 2.20 -10.46
CA ARG A 351 -16.01 2.06 -11.44
C ARG A 351 -16.72 0.73 -11.19
N ARG A 352 -18.06 0.75 -11.21
CA ARG A 352 -18.87 -0.46 -11.33
C ARG A 352 -18.62 -1.13 -12.67
#